data_AF-A0A177AD98-F1
#
_entry.id   AF-A0A177AD98-F1
#
_cell.length_a   1.000
_cell.length_b   1.000
_cell.length_c   1.000
_cell.angle_alpha   90.00
_cell.angle_beta   90.00
_cell.angle_gamma   90.00
#
_symmetry.space_group_name_H-M   'P 1'
#
loop_
_entity.id
_entity.type
_entity.pdbx_description
1 polymer ?
#
loop_
_entity_poly.entity_id
_entity_poly.type
_entity_poly.pdbx_seq_one_letter_code
_entity_poly.pdbx_strand_id
1 'polypeptide(L)'
;MDLSNFLNPAEERVQEVDGGLDEDTILQEAMAPYIQVSDAQDDDDEEPQRPVLTIQNAVQALQVLIEFSESENSGITDPASFLRSLEHVERQLVAKQANDLVQGTLDGWMV
;
A
#
# COMPACT_ATOMS: atom_id res chain seq x y z
N MET A 1 -64.73 7.00 -1.55
CA MET A 1 -63.76 5.91 -1.27
C MET A 1 -63.83 5.67 0.22
N ASP A 2 -64.14 4.43 0.62
CA ASP A 2 -64.33 4.04 2.02
C ASP A 2 -63.01 3.48 2.58
N LEU A 3 -62.52 4.08 3.66
CA LEU A 3 -61.24 3.75 4.33
C LEU A 3 -61.32 2.46 5.16
N SER A 4 -62.49 1.81 5.19
CA SER A 4 -62.76 0.60 5.95
C SER A 4 -62.05 -0.67 5.42
N ASN A 5 -61.35 -0.60 4.27
CA ASN A 5 -60.55 -1.69 3.70
C ASN A 5 -59.06 -1.68 4.10
N PHE A 6 -58.61 -0.74 4.94
CA PHE A 6 -57.21 -0.63 5.34
C PHE A 6 -56.83 -1.46 6.57
N LEU A 7 -57.76 -2.19 7.16
CA LEU A 7 -57.54 -2.99 8.37
C LEU A 7 -58.02 -4.42 8.20
N ASN A 8 -57.41 -5.13 7.25
CA ASN A 8 -57.23 -6.55 7.41
C ASN A 8 -55.71 -6.78 7.51
N PRO A 9 -55.14 -6.94 8.72
CA PRO A 9 -53.80 -7.50 8.82
C PRO A 9 -53.90 -8.87 8.16
N ALA A 10 -53.20 -9.09 7.06
CA ALA A 10 -52.92 -10.46 6.66
C ALA A 10 -52.18 -11.07 7.85
N GLU A 11 -52.81 -12.02 8.51
CA GLU A 11 -52.12 -12.89 9.47
C GLU A 11 -50.92 -13.45 8.71
N GLU A 12 -49.75 -12.90 8.97
CA GLU A 12 -48.48 -13.49 8.56
C GLU A 12 -48.39 -14.80 9.34
N ARG A 13 -48.96 -15.85 8.75
CA ARG A 13 -48.71 -17.22 9.17
C ARG A 13 -47.25 -17.45 8.86
N VAL A 14 -46.40 -17.17 9.85
CA VAL A 14 -45.06 -17.74 9.91
C VAL A 14 -45.29 -19.24 10.00
N GLN A 15 -45.24 -19.88 8.84
CA GLN A 15 -45.10 -21.32 8.75
C GLN A 15 -43.71 -21.60 9.31
N GLU A 16 -43.63 -21.88 10.61
CA GLU A 16 -42.46 -22.54 11.18
C GLU A 16 -42.32 -23.85 10.40
N VAL A 17 -41.40 -23.83 9.41
CA VAL A 17 -40.90 -25.05 8.80
C VAL A 17 -40.03 -25.67 9.87
N ASP A 18 -40.67 -26.50 10.69
CA ASP A 18 -40.05 -27.51 11.52
C ASP A 18 -39.20 -28.40 10.61
N GLY A 19 -37.89 -28.15 10.61
CA GLY A 19 -36.91 -28.99 9.92
C GLY A 19 -35.75 -28.23 9.31
N GLY A 20 -34.64 -28.19 10.04
CA GLY A 20 -33.33 -28.32 9.41
C GLY A 20 -32.37 -27.16 9.64
N LEU A 21 -31.40 -27.42 10.52
CA LEU A 21 -30.14 -26.71 10.75
C LEU A 21 -30.31 -25.35 11.41
N ASP A 22 -29.71 -25.21 12.60
CA ASP A 22 -29.56 -23.94 13.28
C ASP A 22 -28.90 -22.91 12.33
N GLU A 23 -29.35 -21.67 12.41
CA GLU A 23 -28.82 -20.56 11.59
C GLU A 23 -27.29 -20.46 11.66
N ASP A 24 -26.72 -20.79 12.82
CA ASP A 24 -25.27 -20.83 13.04
C ASP A 24 -24.56 -21.90 12.20
N THR A 25 -25.18 -23.08 12.03
CA THR A 25 -24.66 -24.16 11.17
C THR A 25 -24.75 -23.78 9.69
N ILE A 26 -25.83 -23.12 9.27
CA ILE A 26 -25.98 -22.64 7.89
C ILE A 26 -24.90 -21.58 7.57
N LEU A 27 -24.68 -20.65 8.49
CA LEU A 27 -23.65 -19.61 8.34
C LEU A 27 -22.24 -20.21 8.33
N GLN A 28 -21.97 -21.21 9.17
CA GLN A 28 -20.67 -21.90 9.18
C GLN A 28 -20.42 -22.67 7.86
N GLU A 29 -21.42 -23.37 7.32
CA GLU A 29 -21.29 -24.07 6.04
C GLU A 29 -21.10 -23.09 4.87
N ALA A 30 -21.82 -21.98 4.87
CA ALA A 30 -21.68 -20.93 3.85
C ALA A 30 -20.31 -20.23 3.91
N MET A 31 -19.70 -20.15 5.10
CA MET A 31 -18.38 -19.53 5.31
C MET A 31 -17.21 -20.50 5.13
N ALA A 32 -17.43 -21.81 5.25
CA ALA A 32 -16.38 -22.84 5.14
C ALA A 32 -15.49 -22.74 3.88
N PRO A 33 -16.00 -22.39 2.68
CA PRO A 33 -15.17 -22.21 1.48
C PRO A 33 -14.28 -20.97 1.52
N TYR A 34 -14.62 -19.99 2.36
CA TYR A 34 -13.93 -18.71 2.50
C TYR A 34 -13.00 -18.67 3.70
N ILE A 35 -13.20 -19.56 4.66
CA ILE A 35 -12.27 -19.82 5.76
C ILE A 35 -11.19 -20.73 5.21
N GLN A 36 -10.20 -20.14 4.54
CA GLN A 36 -8.95 -20.83 4.27
C GLN A 36 -8.34 -21.21 5.62
N VAL A 37 -8.49 -22.47 6.01
CA VAL A 37 -7.71 -23.07 7.08
C VAL A 37 -6.30 -23.14 6.53
N SER A 38 -5.49 -22.13 6.83
CA SER A 38 -4.04 -22.14 6.63
C SER A 38 -3.44 -23.15 7.61
N ASP A 39 -3.66 -24.44 7.35
CA ASP A 39 -2.92 -25.51 7.98
C ASP A 39 -1.49 -25.46 7.42
N ALA A 40 -0.59 -24.92 8.26
CA ALA A 40 0.85 -25.15 8.26
C ALA A 40 1.56 -25.10 6.89
N GLN A 41 1.90 -23.89 6.45
CA GLN A 41 3.22 -23.67 5.90
C GLN A 41 3.92 -22.73 6.87
N ASP A 42 5.03 -23.21 7.42
CA ASP A 42 6.05 -22.48 8.16
C ASP A 42 6.32 -21.18 7.39
N ASP A 43 5.72 -20.07 7.84
CA ASP A 43 5.97 -18.75 7.28
C ASP A 43 7.35 -18.36 7.81
N ASP A 44 8.38 -18.86 7.13
CA ASP A 44 9.68 -18.22 7.11
C ASP A 44 9.41 -16.89 6.39
N ASP A 45 8.85 -15.93 7.16
CA ASP A 45 8.72 -14.51 6.86
C ASP A 45 10.15 -13.94 6.70
N GLU A 46 10.90 -14.45 5.72
CA GLU A 46 12.04 -13.74 5.17
C GLU A 46 11.44 -12.49 4.52
N GLU A 47 11.35 -11.40 5.30
CA GLU A 47 11.06 -10.08 4.78
C GLU A 47 11.86 -9.91 3.48
N PRO A 48 11.21 -9.55 2.36
CA PRO A 48 11.92 -9.42 1.09
C PRO A 48 13.07 -8.45 1.30
N GLN A 49 14.31 -8.96 1.19
CA GLN A 49 15.51 -8.18 1.43
C GLN A 49 15.46 -6.92 0.57
N ARG A 50 15.25 -5.76 1.21
CA ARG A 50 15.17 -4.50 0.48
C ARG A 50 16.53 -4.27 -0.18
N PRO A 51 16.56 -3.91 -1.47
CA PRO A 51 17.81 -3.66 -2.15
C PRO A 51 18.57 -2.56 -1.42
N VAL A 52 19.87 -2.75 -1.22
CA VAL A 52 20.75 -1.70 -0.67
C VAL A 52 20.79 -0.56 -1.67
N LEU A 53 20.15 0.56 -1.35
CA LEU A 53 20.11 1.74 -2.19
C LEU A 53 21.46 2.47 -2.12
N THR A 54 22.10 2.66 -3.28
CA THR A 54 23.34 3.44 -3.36
C THR A 54 23.05 4.92 -3.64
N ILE A 55 24.05 5.79 -3.41
CA ILE A 55 23.97 7.21 -3.80
C ILE A 55 23.66 7.34 -5.30
N GLN A 56 24.21 6.45 -6.13
CA GLN A 56 23.98 6.47 -7.57
C GLN A 56 22.52 6.13 -7.94
N ASN A 57 21.89 5.19 -7.23
CA ASN A 57 20.46 4.92 -7.39
C ASN A 57 19.63 6.18 -7.08
N ALA A 58 19.98 6.91 -6.02
CA ALA A 58 19.26 8.11 -5.62
C ALA A 58 19.42 9.26 -6.64
N VAL A 59 20.64 9.47 -7.17
CA VAL A 59 20.90 10.48 -8.21
C VAL A 59 20.12 10.17 -9.49
N GLN A 60 20.12 8.91 -9.94
CA GLN A 60 19.35 8.51 -11.13
C GLN A 60 17.84 8.72 -10.94
N ALA A 61 17.31 8.36 -9.78
CA ALA A 61 15.90 8.58 -9.46
C ALA A 61 15.54 10.08 -9.45
N LEU A 62 16.41 10.93 -8.93
CA LEU A 62 16.22 12.39 -8.95
C LEU A 62 16.22 12.95 -10.37
N GLN A 63 17.12 12.47 -11.25
CA GLN A 63 17.15 12.90 -12.66
C GLN A 63 15.83 12.57 -13.36
N VAL A 64 15.29 11.37 -13.16
CA VAL A 64 13.99 10.97 -13.70
C VAL A 64 12.86 11.85 -13.15
N LEU A 65 12.89 12.18 -11.85
CA LEU A 65 11.89 13.05 -11.24
C LEU A 65 11.97 14.50 -11.74
N ILE A 66 13.17 15.01 -11.98
CA ILE A 66 13.40 16.34 -12.57
C ILE A 66 12.81 16.37 -13.97
N GLU A 67 13.20 15.43 -14.84
CA GLU A 67 12.71 15.34 -16.22
C GLU A 67 11.18 15.16 -16.28
N PHE A 68 10.63 14.30 -15.41
CA PHE A 68 9.18 14.15 -15.28
C PHE A 68 8.51 15.46 -14.86
N SER A 69 9.09 16.18 -13.90
CA SER A 69 8.51 17.42 -13.39
C SER A 69 8.52 18.57 -14.39
N GLU A 70 9.49 18.56 -15.32
CA GLU A 70 9.57 19.49 -16.44
C GLU A 70 8.59 19.16 -17.57
N SER A 71 8.03 17.94 -17.59
CA SER A 71 7.05 17.51 -18.58
C SER A 71 5.68 18.15 -18.36
N GLU A 72 4.92 18.36 -19.44
CA GLU A 72 3.54 18.87 -19.40
C GLU A 72 2.57 17.94 -18.64
N ASN A 73 2.96 16.69 -18.43
CA ASN A 73 2.14 15.66 -17.77
C ASN A 73 2.38 15.57 -16.26
N SER A 74 3.21 16.44 -15.67
CA SER A 74 3.59 16.33 -14.25
C SER A 74 2.46 16.63 -13.29
N GLY A 75 1.48 17.46 -13.69
CA GLY A 75 0.39 17.92 -12.82
C GLY A 75 0.85 18.74 -11.60
N ILE A 76 2.11 19.16 -11.57
CA ILE A 76 2.70 19.89 -10.45
C ILE A 76 2.23 21.35 -10.47
N THR A 77 1.61 21.79 -9.37
CA THR A 77 1.04 23.15 -9.26
C THR A 77 2.10 24.26 -9.26
N ASP A 78 3.28 24.00 -8.68
CA ASP A 78 4.42 24.92 -8.65
C ASP A 78 5.72 24.20 -9.04
N PRO A 79 6.00 24.06 -10.34
CA PRO A 79 7.16 23.32 -10.82
C PRO A 79 8.48 23.98 -10.41
N ALA A 80 8.52 25.30 -10.24
CA ALA A 80 9.75 26.01 -9.91
C ALA A 80 10.24 25.72 -8.49
N SER A 81 9.33 25.73 -7.51
CA SER A 81 9.67 25.37 -6.12
C SER A 81 10.01 23.88 -6.01
N PHE A 82 9.26 23.02 -6.71
CA PHE A 82 9.50 21.58 -6.73
C PHE A 82 10.88 21.24 -7.30
N LEU A 83 11.22 21.76 -8.49
CA LEU A 83 12.53 21.58 -9.11
C LEU A 83 13.67 22.06 -8.21
N ARG A 84 13.54 23.24 -7.61
CA ARG A 84 14.55 23.76 -6.68
C ARG A 84 14.78 22.82 -5.49
N SER A 85 13.72 22.18 -4.99
CA SER A 85 13.83 21.21 -3.89
C SER A 85 14.58 19.95 -4.33
N LEU A 86 14.31 19.44 -5.55
CA LEU A 86 15.00 18.27 -6.10
C LEU A 86 16.49 18.55 -6.34
N GLU A 87 16.82 19.68 -6.96
CA GLU A 87 18.21 20.10 -7.17
C GLU A 87 18.98 20.23 -5.84
N HIS A 88 18.31 20.72 -4.79
CA HIS A 88 18.93 20.85 -3.48
C HIS A 88 19.30 19.48 -2.90
N VAL A 89 18.43 18.47 -3.06
CA VAL A 89 18.72 17.09 -2.64
C VAL A 89 19.84 16.49 -3.49
N GLU A 90 19.83 16.69 -4.80
CA GLU A 90 20.89 16.21 -5.69
C GLU A 90 22.26 16.74 -5.27
N ARG A 91 22.38 18.05 -5.01
CA ARG A 91 23.64 18.66 -4.54
C ARG A 91 24.13 18.08 -3.22
N GLN A 92 23.21 17.79 -2.28
CA GLN A 92 23.57 17.17 -1.00
C GLN A 92 24.10 15.74 -1.20
N LEU A 93 23.50 14.96 -2.09
CA LEU A 93 23.96 13.61 -2.41
C LEU A 93 25.33 13.62 -3.08
N VAL A 94 25.57 14.53 -4.03
CA VAL A 94 26.88 14.69 -4.68
C VAL A 94 27.95 15.12 -3.66
N ALA A 95 27.62 16.05 -2.77
CA ALA A 95 28.53 16.46 -1.70
C ALA A 95 28.86 15.32 -0.74
N LYS A 96 27.86 14.50 -0.38
CA LYS A 96 28.07 13.29 0.44
C LYS A 96 29.02 12.31 -0.28
N GLN A 97 28.79 12.03 -1.55
CA GLN A 97 29.65 11.14 -2.34
C GLN A 97 31.10 11.64 -2.39
N ALA A 98 31.29 12.95 -2.58
CA ALA A 98 32.63 13.55 -2.58
C ALA A 98 33.31 13.43 -1.21
N ASN A 99 32.57 13.63 -0.12
CA ASN A 99 33.10 13.50 1.25
C ASN A 99 33.47 12.04 1.58
N ASP A 100 32.65 11.08 1.18
CA ASP A 100 32.91 9.65 1.40
C ASP A 100 34.21 9.22 0.67
N LEU A 101 34.46 9.76 -0.53
CA LEU A 101 35.71 9.53 -1.26
C LEU A 101 36.92 10.14 -0.54
N VAL A 102 36.80 11.36 -0.01
CA VAL A 102 37.87 12.03 0.74
C VAL A 102 38.19 11.25 2.03
N GLN A 103 37.18 10.78 2.77
CA GLN A 103 37.39 9.97 3.98
C GLN A 103 38.05 8.63 3.66
N GLY A 104 37.60 7.92 2.63
CA GLY A 104 38.24 6.67 2.21
C GLY A 104 39.71 6.86 1.81
N THR A 105 40.07 8.01 1.21
CA THR A 105 41.49 8.29 0.97
C THR A 105 42.27 8.52 2.25
N LEU A 106 41.76 9.31 3.20
CA LEU A 106 42.41 9.56 4.50
C LEU A 106 42.62 8.29 5.32
N ASP A 107 41.63 7.39 5.36
CA ASP A 107 41.74 6.10 6.04
C ASP A 107 42.86 5.23 5.44
N GLY A 108 43.13 5.37 4.14
CA GLY A 108 44.23 4.68 3.46
C GLY A 108 45.64 5.19 3.80
N TRP A 109 45.79 6.39 4.39
CA TRP A 109 47.08 6.93 4.82
C TRP A 109 47.42 6.61 6.28
N MET A 110 46.46 6.10 7.06
CA MET A 110 46.63 5.83 8.49
C MET A 110 46.92 4.34 8.79
N VAL A 111 47.52 3.62 7.83
CA VAL A 111 47.95 2.21 7.94
C VAL A 111 49.44 2.08 7.66
#